data_AF-A0A1V3WBI6-F1
#
_entry.id   AF-A0A1V3WBI6-F1
#
_cell.length_a   1.000
_cell.length_b   1.000
_cell.length_c   1.000
_cell.angle_alpha   90.00
_cell.angle_beta   90.00
_cell.angle_gamma   90.00
#
_symmetry.space_group_name_H-M   'P 1'
#
loop_
_entity.id
_entity.type
_entity.pdbx_description
1 polymer ?
#
loop_
_entity_poly.entity_id
_entity_poly.type
_entity_poly.pdbx_seq_one_letter_code
_entity_poly.pdbx_strand_id
1 'polypeptide(L)'
;MVEHLGGVDDLVRIVADFRPGPRCRLGVLVDHLVPGSKEARIADAVRQGPGGSDTLVVGHPYVDIWQAVKPHRLGLKAWPSVPRHIEWKHGVCQALGWPHADQADIATAWRRIRSTVRDWNDLEPALISRVEELIDFVTQPAV
;
A
#
# COMPACT_ATOMS: atom_id res chain seq x y z
N MET A 1 -0.78 -15.37 7.15
CA MET A 1 -2.02 -14.59 7.32
C MET A 1 -1.75 -13.20 6.75
N VAL A 2 -2.74 -12.51 6.18
CA VAL A 2 -2.60 -11.12 5.76
C VAL A 2 -3.36 -10.26 6.76
N GLU A 3 -2.70 -9.26 7.32
CA GLU A 3 -3.26 -8.38 8.35
C GLU A 3 -3.10 -6.92 7.93
N HIS A 4 -4.13 -6.11 8.19
CA HIS A 4 -4.08 -4.68 7.90
C HIS A 4 -3.35 -3.95 9.03
N LEU A 5 -2.38 -3.13 8.67
CA LEU A 5 -1.71 -2.22 9.59
C LEU A 5 -2.55 -0.95 9.73
N GLY A 6 -2.88 -0.54 10.95
CA GLY A 6 -3.55 0.74 11.23
C GLY A 6 -2.71 1.99 10.95
N GLY A 7 -1.57 1.83 10.28
CA GLY A 7 -0.56 2.84 10.00
C GLY A 7 0.85 2.25 10.10
N VAL A 8 1.82 2.90 9.43
CA VAL A 8 3.23 2.48 9.47
C VAL A 8 3.90 2.82 10.82
N ASP A 9 3.30 3.71 11.60
CA ASP A 9 3.85 4.23 12.86
C ASP A 9 4.24 3.14 13.87
N ASP A 10 3.42 2.11 13.99
CA ASP A 10 3.64 1.00 14.91
C ASP A 10 4.52 -0.11 14.33
N LEU A 11 5.00 0.03 13.09
CA LEU A 11 5.61 -1.09 12.37
C LEU A 11 6.82 -1.66 13.09
N VAL A 12 7.68 -0.82 13.68
CA VAL A 12 8.84 -1.28 14.45
C VAL A 12 8.41 -2.16 15.63
N ARG A 13 7.36 -1.76 16.35
CA ARG A 13 6.83 -2.53 17.47
C ARG A 13 6.21 -3.83 16.98
N ILE A 14 5.43 -3.79 15.90
CA ILE A 14 4.78 -4.97 15.32
C ILE A 14 5.82 -6.01 14.89
N VAL A 15 6.93 -5.58 14.28
CA VAL A 15 8.03 -6.47 13.90
C VAL A 15 8.67 -7.10 15.15
N ALA A 16 8.92 -6.30 16.19
CA ALA A 16 9.48 -6.80 17.45
C ALA A 16 8.56 -7.79 18.15
N ASP A 17 7.24 -7.57 18.11
CA ASP A 17 6.23 -8.45 18.70
C ASP A 17 6.07 -9.75 17.90
N PHE A 18 6.09 -9.65 16.56
CA PHE A 18 5.98 -10.79 15.65
C PHE A 18 7.22 -11.70 15.71
N ARG A 19 8.41 -11.13 15.98
CA ARG A 19 9.71 -11.82 16.04
C ARG A 19 9.99 -12.66 14.77
N PRO A 20 10.05 -12.01 13.59
CA PRO A 20 10.33 -12.72 12.36
C PRO A 20 11.71 -13.37 12.42
N GLY A 21 11.82 -14.50 11.73
CA GLY A 21 13.04 -15.28 11.65
C GLY A 21 13.09 -16.17 10.41
N PRO A 22 14.15 -16.97 10.23
CA PRO A 22 14.42 -17.67 8.97
C PRO A 22 13.32 -18.64 8.52
N ARG A 23 12.49 -19.10 9.46
CA ARG A 23 11.37 -20.03 9.21
C ARG A 23 10.00 -19.36 9.21
N CYS A 24 9.93 -18.07 9.55
CA CYS A 24 8.70 -17.29 9.62
C CYS A 24 9.04 -15.82 9.36
N ARG A 25 9.14 -15.48 8.06
CA ARG A 25 9.48 -14.15 7.59
C ARG A 25 8.25 -13.25 7.53
N LEU A 26 8.47 -11.94 7.59
CA LEU A 26 7.43 -10.93 7.53
C LEU A 26 7.57 -10.07 6.27
N GLY A 27 6.50 -9.99 5.47
CA GLY A 27 6.41 -9.10 4.32
C GLY A 27 5.43 -7.95 4.61
N VAL A 28 5.83 -6.72 4.30
CA VAL A 28 5.06 -5.51 4.60
C VAL A 28 4.95 -4.65 3.35
N LEU A 29 3.72 -4.35 2.94
CA LEU A 29 3.41 -3.40 1.87
C LEU A 29 2.93 -2.08 2.47
N VAL A 30 3.56 -0.96 2.09
CA VAL A 30 3.17 0.39 2.49
C VAL A 30 2.74 1.25 1.30
N ASP A 31 1.86 2.23 1.53
CA ASP A 31 1.28 3.06 0.46
C ASP A 31 2.30 4.01 -0.19
N HIS A 32 3.28 4.55 0.55
CA HIS A 32 4.37 5.35 -0.02
C HIS A 32 5.69 4.92 0.55
N LEU A 33 6.60 4.44 -0.29
CA LEU A 33 7.99 4.25 0.12
C LEU A 33 8.88 5.10 -0.79
N VAL A 34 8.94 6.40 -0.50
CA VAL A 34 9.73 7.38 -1.26
C VAL A 34 10.87 7.89 -0.40
N PRO A 35 12.09 8.08 -0.96
CA PRO A 35 13.21 8.64 -0.20
C PRO A 35 12.83 9.93 0.55
N GLY A 36 13.18 9.98 1.84
CA GLY A 36 12.88 11.12 2.72
C GLY A 36 11.49 11.11 3.36
N SER A 37 10.58 10.21 2.95
CA SER A 37 9.27 10.06 3.57
C SER A 37 9.38 9.47 4.99
N LYS A 38 8.28 9.55 5.74
CA LYS A 38 8.19 8.98 7.09
C LYS A 38 8.28 7.45 7.04
N GLU A 39 7.60 6.85 6.07
CA GLU A 39 7.57 5.42 5.79
C GLU A 39 8.97 4.91 5.45
N ALA A 40 9.76 5.66 4.67
CA ALA A 40 11.14 5.30 4.37
C ALA A 40 12.01 5.25 5.64
N ARG A 41 11.87 6.24 6.54
CA ARG A 41 12.57 6.24 7.83
C ARG A 41 12.17 5.05 8.71
N ILE A 42 10.90 4.69 8.71
CA ILE A 42 10.40 3.55 9.49
C ILE A 42 10.87 2.22 8.88
N ALA A 43 10.85 2.08 7.56
CA ALA A 43 11.39 0.90 6.87
C ALA A 43 12.87 0.69 7.17
N ASP A 44 13.66 1.77 7.21
CA ASP A 44 15.07 1.72 7.60
C ASP A 44 15.25 1.32 9.07
N ALA A 45 14.41 1.85 9.97
CA ALA A 45 14.43 1.46 11.38
C ALA A 45 14.09 -0.03 11.58
N VAL A 46 13.11 -0.56 10.83
CA VAL A 46 12.78 -1.99 10.82
C VAL A 46 13.95 -2.82 10.33
N ARG A 47 14.59 -2.43 9.22
CA ARG A 47 15.74 -3.14 8.66
C ARG A 47 16.91 -3.22 9.64
N GLN A 48 17.14 -2.16 10.42
CA GLN A 48 18.22 -2.09 11.41
C GLN A 48 17.85 -2.75 12.75
N GLY A 49 16.57 -3.00 12.99
CA GLY A 49 16.05 -3.54 14.25
C GLY A 49 16.07 -5.07 14.34
N PRO A 50 15.69 -5.62 15.51
CA PRO A 50 15.53 -7.07 15.69
C PRO A 50 14.50 -7.64 14.70
N GLY A 51 14.86 -8.73 14.02
CA GLY A 51 14.01 -9.33 12.98
C GLY A 51 14.07 -8.63 11.61
N GLY A 52 14.86 -7.56 11.48
CA GLY A 52 15.02 -6.82 10.23
C GLY A 52 15.59 -7.64 9.07
N SER A 53 16.46 -8.61 9.34
CA SER A 53 16.98 -9.57 8.35
C SER A 53 15.89 -10.44 7.72
N ASP A 54 14.82 -10.68 8.47
CA ASP A 54 13.71 -11.56 8.12
C ASP A 54 12.42 -10.78 7.87
N THR A 55 12.55 -9.46 7.67
CA THR A 55 11.46 -8.54 7.34
C THR A 55 11.76 -7.79 6.04
N LEU A 56 10.84 -7.85 5.09
CA LEU A 56 10.89 -7.05 3.86
C LEU A 56 9.78 -6.00 3.87
N VAL A 57 10.17 -4.74 3.78
CA VAL A 57 9.25 -3.61 3.62
C VAL A 57 9.37 -3.08 2.20
N VAL A 58 8.27 -3.13 1.44
CA VAL A 58 8.17 -2.56 0.11
C VAL A 58 7.04 -1.53 0.06
N GLY A 59 7.09 -0.62 -0.91
CA GLY A 59 5.98 0.28 -1.19
C GLY A 59 5.62 0.30 -2.66
N HIS A 60 4.49 0.92 -2.98
CA HIS A 60 4.04 1.07 -4.36
C HIS A 60 4.29 2.49 -4.90
N PRO A 61 4.38 2.68 -6.23
CA PRO A 61 4.76 3.97 -6.83
C PRO A 61 3.61 5.00 -6.90
N TYR A 62 2.43 4.63 -6.41
CA TYR A 62 1.20 5.42 -6.52
C TYR A 62 1.00 6.35 -5.34
N VAL A 63 0.31 7.48 -5.58
CA VAL A 63 -0.05 8.50 -4.56
C VAL A 63 -1.03 7.97 -3.49
N ASP A 64 -1.85 7.00 -3.86
CA ASP A 64 -2.68 6.23 -2.94
C ASP A 64 -3.00 4.88 -3.58
N ILE A 65 -3.35 3.88 -2.77
CA ILE A 65 -3.72 2.55 -3.26
C ILE A 65 -4.88 2.57 -4.25
N TRP A 66 -5.76 3.58 -4.22
CA TRP A 66 -6.83 3.75 -5.21
C TRP A 66 -6.27 3.80 -6.63
N GLN A 67 -5.14 4.49 -6.83
CA GLN A 67 -4.51 4.66 -8.15
C GLN A 67 -3.91 3.35 -8.69
N ALA A 68 -3.74 2.33 -7.85
CA ALA A 68 -3.33 1.00 -8.29
C ALA A 68 -4.46 0.22 -8.99
N VAL A 69 -5.70 0.68 -8.94
CA VAL A 69 -6.80 0.12 -9.73
C VAL A 69 -6.73 0.69 -11.15
N LYS A 70 -6.79 -0.17 -12.17
CA LYS A 70 -6.70 0.29 -13.56
C LYS A 70 -7.86 1.25 -13.90
N PRO A 71 -7.60 2.44 -14.47
CA PRO A 71 -8.62 3.48 -14.71
C PRO A 71 -9.86 2.99 -15.49
N HIS A 72 -9.66 2.10 -16.46
CA HIS A 72 -10.74 1.59 -17.31
C HIS A 72 -11.82 0.84 -16.53
N ARG A 73 -11.51 0.32 -15.34
CA ARG A 73 -12.49 -0.31 -14.43
C ARG A 73 -13.55 0.67 -13.93
N LEU A 74 -13.20 1.95 -13.93
CA LEU A 74 -14.06 3.07 -13.54
C LEU A 74 -14.62 3.82 -14.76
N GLY A 75 -14.40 3.32 -15.98
CA GLY A 75 -14.74 4.02 -17.21
C GLY A 75 -13.83 5.22 -17.51
N LEU A 76 -12.67 5.30 -16.86
CA LEU A 76 -11.71 6.38 -17.02
C LEU A 76 -10.63 6.01 -18.04
N LYS A 77 -10.15 7.00 -18.80
CA LYS A 77 -8.95 6.83 -19.64
C LYS A 77 -7.66 6.85 -18.82
N ALA A 78 -7.63 7.67 -17.77
CA ALA A 78 -6.53 7.80 -16.82
C ALA A 78 -7.09 8.34 -15.50
N TRP A 79 -6.36 8.12 -14.40
CA TRP A 79 -6.65 8.81 -13.14
C TRP A 79 -6.47 10.34 -13.30
N PRO A 80 -7.33 11.16 -12.68
CA PRO A 80 -7.13 12.61 -12.67
C PRO A 80 -5.82 12.98 -11.98
N SER A 81 -5.17 14.02 -12.48
CA SER A 81 -3.99 14.61 -11.82
C SER A 81 -4.46 15.51 -10.68
N VAL A 82 -3.99 15.24 -9.47
CA VAL A 82 -4.29 16.04 -8.28
C VAL A 82 -3.07 16.85 -7.88
N PRO A 83 -3.18 18.18 -7.72
CA PRO A 83 -2.09 19.01 -7.20
C PRO A 83 -1.59 18.53 -5.83
N ARG A 84 -0.26 18.54 -5.62
CA ARG A 84 0.39 18.01 -4.40
C ARG A 84 -0.04 18.66 -3.08
N HIS A 85 -0.62 19.86 -3.12
CA HIS A 85 -1.08 20.57 -1.92
C HIS A 85 -2.52 20.22 -1.52
N ILE A 86 -3.20 19.38 -2.30
CA ILE A 86 -4.55 18.89 -2.04
C ILE A 86 -4.43 17.45 -1.54
N GLU A 87 -5.21 17.11 -0.51
CA GLU A 87 -5.35 15.72 -0.10
C GLU A 87 -5.84 14.88 -1.30
N TRP A 88 -5.13 13.81 -1.61
CA TRP A 88 -5.25 13.16 -2.91
C TRP A 88 -6.63 12.53 -3.11
N LYS A 89 -7.21 11.85 -2.11
CA LYS A 89 -8.53 11.22 -2.21
C LYS A 89 -9.63 12.24 -2.45
N HIS A 90 -9.58 13.35 -1.72
CA HIS A 90 -10.47 14.48 -1.89
C HIS A 90 -10.34 15.07 -3.30
N GLY A 91 -9.11 15.33 -3.77
CA GLY A 91 -8.88 15.86 -5.10
C GLY A 91 -9.37 14.95 -6.23
N VAL A 92 -9.22 13.63 -6.07
CA VAL A 92 -9.77 12.64 -7.00
C VAL A 92 -11.29 12.67 -7.00
N CYS A 93 -11.93 12.65 -5.83
CA CYS A 93 -13.39 12.72 -5.73
C CYS A 93 -13.92 14.01 -6.36
N GLN A 94 -13.29 15.14 -6.07
CA GLN A 94 -13.62 16.43 -6.66
C GLN A 94 -13.51 16.41 -8.20
N ALA A 95 -12.41 15.90 -8.74
CA ALA A 95 -12.18 15.81 -10.19
C ALA A 95 -13.17 14.88 -10.90
N LEU A 96 -13.64 13.83 -10.21
CA LEU A 96 -14.61 12.86 -10.75
C LEU A 96 -16.07 13.23 -10.44
N GLY A 97 -16.31 14.37 -9.77
CA GLY A 97 -17.65 14.83 -9.39
C GLY A 97 -18.34 13.94 -8.35
N TRP A 98 -17.57 13.27 -7.49
CA TRP A 98 -18.07 12.42 -6.42
C TRP A 98 -18.17 13.20 -5.10
N PRO A 99 -19.06 12.79 -4.17
CA PRO A 99 -19.11 13.34 -2.82
C PRO A 99 -17.74 13.25 -2.12
N HIS A 100 -17.39 14.26 -1.33
CA HIS A 100 -16.07 14.42 -0.68
C HIS A 100 -16.09 15.34 0.54
N ALA A 101 -17.25 15.53 1.17
CA ALA A 101 -17.38 16.47 2.30
C ALA A 101 -16.78 15.91 3.60
N ASP A 102 -16.79 14.59 3.76
CA ASP A 102 -16.34 13.92 4.98
C ASP A 102 -15.72 12.54 4.72
N GLN A 103 -15.32 11.86 5.80
CA GLN A 103 -14.74 10.52 5.74
C GLN A 103 -15.74 9.45 5.24
N ALA A 104 -17.05 9.64 5.44
CA ALA A 104 -18.05 8.69 4.96
C ALA A 104 -18.19 8.75 3.44
N ASP A 105 -18.06 9.93 2.86
CA ASP A 105 -17.97 10.13 1.41
C ASP A 105 -16.72 9.45 0.84
N ILE A 106 -15.55 9.66 1.44
CA ILE A 106 -14.30 9.01 1.01
C ILE A 106 -14.38 7.49 1.13
N ALA A 107 -14.96 6.97 2.21
CA ALA A 107 -15.18 5.53 2.38
C ALA A 107 -16.16 4.99 1.32
N THR A 108 -17.15 5.77 0.91
CA THR A 108 -18.10 5.41 -0.15
C THR A 108 -17.44 5.39 -1.52
N ALA A 109 -16.59 6.38 -1.82
CA ALA A 109 -15.75 6.38 -3.02
C ALA A 109 -14.83 5.15 -3.05
N TRP A 110 -14.20 4.79 -1.92
CA TRP A 110 -13.39 3.58 -1.85
C TRP A 110 -14.20 2.31 -2.10
N ARG A 111 -15.38 2.17 -1.47
CA ARG A 111 -16.27 1.03 -1.71
C ARG A 111 -16.64 0.91 -3.19
N ARG A 112 -16.96 2.04 -3.83
CA ARG A 112 -17.24 2.10 -5.27
C ARG A 112 -16.05 1.61 -6.07
N ILE A 113 -14.85 2.12 -5.84
CA ILE A 113 -13.64 1.71 -6.56
C ILE A 113 -13.39 0.21 -6.38
N ARG A 114 -13.34 -0.26 -5.13
CA ARG A 114 -13.06 -1.65 -4.79
C ARG A 114 -14.07 -2.63 -5.39
N SER A 115 -15.35 -2.25 -5.51
CA SER A 115 -16.38 -3.09 -6.14
C SER A 115 -16.14 -3.36 -7.64
N THR A 116 -15.28 -2.59 -8.30
CA THR A 116 -14.96 -2.79 -9.71
C THR A 116 -13.82 -3.76 -9.96
N VAL A 117 -13.05 -4.10 -8.90
CA VAL A 117 -11.91 -5.02 -8.94
C VAL A 117 -12.40 -6.44 -8.75
N ARG A 118 -12.17 -7.30 -9.74
CA ARG A 118 -12.59 -8.71 -9.71
C ARG A 118 -11.46 -9.64 -9.33
N ASP A 119 -10.28 -9.37 -9.89
CA ASP A 119 -9.07 -10.13 -9.68
C ASP A 119 -7.85 -9.24 -9.94
N TRP A 120 -6.66 -9.82 -9.83
CA TRP A 120 -5.38 -9.12 -9.99
C TRP A 120 -5.20 -8.47 -11.37
N ASN A 121 -5.89 -8.92 -12.43
CA ASN A 121 -5.81 -8.30 -13.75
C ASN A 121 -6.41 -6.89 -13.80
N ASP A 122 -7.28 -6.55 -12.84
CA ASP A 122 -7.88 -5.23 -12.73
C ASP A 122 -6.96 -4.23 -12.00
N LEU A 123 -5.78 -4.67 -11.53
CA LEU A 123 -4.77 -3.87 -10.85
C LEU A 123 -3.58 -3.56 -11.75
N GLU A 124 -2.92 -2.43 -11.48
CA GLU A 124 -1.73 -2.02 -12.20
C GLU A 124 -0.53 -2.95 -11.91
N PRO A 125 0.25 -3.32 -12.94
CA PRO A 125 1.37 -4.26 -12.79
C PRO A 125 2.38 -3.87 -11.72
N ALA A 126 2.64 -2.57 -11.51
CA ALA A 126 3.63 -2.13 -10.54
C ALA A 126 3.24 -2.44 -9.09
N LEU A 127 1.94 -2.55 -8.76
CA LEU A 127 1.50 -3.06 -7.47
C LEU A 127 1.70 -4.57 -7.38
N ILE A 128 1.33 -5.30 -8.44
CA ILE A 128 1.44 -6.76 -8.50
C ILE A 128 2.89 -7.19 -8.28
N SER A 129 3.85 -6.55 -8.96
CA SER A 129 5.28 -6.86 -8.79
C SER A 129 5.78 -6.65 -7.36
N ARG A 130 5.24 -5.68 -6.62
CA ARG A 130 5.58 -5.48 -5.19
C ARG A 130 5.00 -6.59 -4.31
N VAL A 131 3.80 -7.07 -4.63
CA VAL A 131 3.19 -8.19 -3.93
C VAL A 131 3.93 -9.50 -4.22
N GLU A 132 4.32 -9.73 -5.48
CA GLU A 132 5.14 -10.88 -5.88
C GLU A 132 6.49 -10.89 -5.13
N GLU A 133 7.15 -9.75 -5.05
CA GLU A 133 8.40 -9.59 -4.29
C GLU A 133 8.23 -9.96 -2.80
N LEU A 134 7.11 -9.58 -2.19
CA LEU A 134 6.78 -9.98 -0.82
C LEU A 134 6.53 -11.48 -0.71
N ILE A 135 5.76 -12.07 -1.65
CA ILE A 135 5.48 -13.51 -1.66
C ILE A 135 6.80 -14.28 -1.76
N ASP A 136 7.63 -13.96 -2.74
CA ASP A 136 8.92 -14.61 -2.95
C ASP A 136 9.79 -14.53 -1.69
N PHE A 137 9.83 -13.37 -1.03
CA PHE A 137 10.59 -13.19 0.21
C PHE A 137 10.09 -14.09 1.34
N VAL A 138 8.77 -14.15 1.58
CA VAL A 138 8.21 -14.91 2.71
C VAL A 138 8.11 -16.42 2.43
N THR A 139 8.15 -16.85 1.16
CA THR A 139 8.12 -18.27 0.78
C THR A 139 9.50 -18.86 0.49
N GLN A 140 10.57 -18.08 0.58
CA GLN A 140 11.93 -18.58 0.41
C GLN A 140 12.21 -19.76 1.35
N PRO A 141 12.84 -20.85 0.86
CA PRO A 141 13.22 -21.98 1.71
C PRO A 141 14.15 -21.52 2.83
N ALA A 142 13.90 -21.99 4.05
CA ALA A 142 14.85 -21.83 5.14
C ALA A 142 16.11 -22.64 4.80
N VAL A 143 17.27 -21.96 4.75
CA VAL A 143 18.59 -22.58 4.55
C VAL A 143 19.06 -23.19 5.87
#